data_AF-A0A7S0VYP2-F1
#
_entry.id   AF-A0A7S0VYP2-F1
#
_cell.length_a   1.000
_cell.length_b   1.000
_cell.length_c   1.000
_cell.angle_alpha   90.00
_cell.angle_beta   90.00
_cell.angle_gamma   90.00
#
_symmetry.space_group_name_H-M   'P 1'
#
loop_
_entity.id
_entity.type
_entity.pdbx_description
1 polymer ?
#
loop_
_entity_poly.entity_id
_entity_poly.type
_entity_poly.pdbx_seq_one_letter_code
_entity_poly.pdbx_strand_id
1 'polypeptide(L)'
;GIVTIVVNCPVDAGLIRNGPSKLDLRESDLGCEEMILAAEMMRVNQRLASVCVRGNDLTRGGADWQACEIIAGWLAGAYNLRTLDLTATHLGDGGAVRVARGLAEHAGLEVLMMGDNRIGSAGAAALSEGIGMMSGLRCFDLHGNPLTLVRPRDPNYDSE
;
A
#
# COMPACT_ATOMS: atom_id res chain seq x y z
N GLY A 1 19.79 -8.98 8.53
CA GLY A 1 20.22 -7.59 8.28
C GLY A 1 19.17 -6.93 7.44
N ILE A 2 18.77 -5.71 7.80
CA ILE A 2 17.94 -4.86 6.92
C ILE A 2 18.85 -4.48 5.76
N VAL A 3 18.55 -4.97 4.57
CA VAL A 3 19.27 -4.56 3.36
C VAL A 3 18.51 -3.36 2.82
N THR A 4 19.05 -2.17 3.02
CA THR A 4 18.69 -1.00 2.23
C THR A 4 19.13 -1.33 0.80
N ILE A 5 18.19 -1.78 -0.03
CA ILE A 5 18.47 -1.96 -1.45
C ILE A 5 18.58 -0.54 -2.01
N VAL A 6 19.81 -0.07 -2.18
CA VAL A 6 20.08 1.05 -3.07
C VAL A 6 19.65 0.59 -4.45
N VAL A 7 18.59 1.20 -4.97
CA VAL A 7 17.83 0.81 -6.19
C VAL A 7 18.66 0.96 -7.48
N ASN A 8 20.00 1.04 -7.37
CA ASN A 8 20.94 1.45 -8.41
C ASN A 8 22.07 0.43 -8.68
N CYS A 9 21.88 -0.85 -8.33
CA CYS A 9 22.86 -1.91 -8.61
C CYS A 9 22.36 -2.80 -9.78
N PRO A 10 23.23 -3.14 -10.77
CA PRO A 10 22.83 -3.94 -11.93
C PRO A 10 22.26 -5.28 -11.46
N VAL A 11 21.08 -5.57 -11.99
CA VAL A 11 20.09 -6.44 -11.36
C VAL A 11 20.40 -7.91 -11.66
N ASP A 12 21.14 -8.58 -10.79
CA ASP A 12 21.23 -10.04 -10.84
C ASP A 12 19.92 -10.64 -10.32
N ALA A 13 19.12 -11.21 -11.23
CA ALA A 13 17.85 -11.86 -10.93
C ALA A 13 17.99 -12.98 -9.88
N GLY A 14 19.15 -13.63 -9.79
CA GLY A 14 19.45 -14.64 -8.77
C GLY A 14 19.56 -14.05 -7.37
N LEU A 15 20.13 -12.84 -7.25
CA LEU A 15 20.26 -12.12 -6.00
C LEU A 15 18.91 -11.57 -5.50
N ILE A 16 18.03 -11.14 -6.42
CA ILE A 16 16.66 -10.71 -6.07
C ILE A 16 15.80 -11.89 -5.63
N ARG A 17 15.82 -13.00 -6.37
CA ARG A 17 14.98 -14.19 -6.06
C ARG A 17 15.24 -14.74 -4.66
N ASN A 18 16.51 -14.76 -4.25
CA ASN A 18 16.95 -15.21 -2.92
C ASN A 18 17.19 -14.04 -1.94
N GLY A 19 16.72 -12.85 -2.30
CA GLY A 19 16.98 -11.60 -1.62
C GLY A 19 16.33 -11.50 -0.23
N PRO A 20 16.24 -10.26 0.32
CA PRO A 20 15.78 -10.08 1.68
C PRO A 20 14.30 -10.44 1.84
N SER A 21 13.92 -10.82 3.06
CA SER A 21 12.51 -11.01 3.45
C SER A 21 11.82 -9.69 3.85
N LYS A 22 12.60 -8.61 4.00
CA LYS A 22 12.12 -7.27 4.33
C LYS A 22 12.78 -6.25 3.42
N LEU A 23 11.98 -5.36 2.84
CA LEU A 23 12.41 -4.25 2.01
C LEU A 23 11.99 -2.95 2.68
N ASP A 24 12.96 -2.09 2.97
CA ASP A 24 12.74 -0.80 3.61
C ASP A 24 13.19 0.30 2.65
N LEU A 25 12.24 1.10 2.21
CA LEU A 25 12.39 2.19 1.24
C LEU A 25 11.78 3.48 1.79
N ARG A 26 11.73 3.64 3.12
CA ARG A 26 11.17 4.85 3.75
C ARG A 26 11.93 6.10 3.34
N GLU A 27 11.23 7.23 3.18
CA GLU A 27 11.80 8.57 2.98
C GLU A 27 12.92 8.59 1.92
N SER A 28 12.72 7.85 0.83
CA SER A 28 13.74 7.59 -0.20
C SER A 28 13.50 8.38 -1.48
N ASP A 29 12.55 9.33 -1.47
CA ASP A 29 12.13 10.11 -2.65
C ASP A 29 11.83 9.22 -3.85
N LEU A 30 11.04 8.15 -3.63
CA LEU A 30 10.77 7.14 -4.66
C LEU A 30 10.04 7.75 -5.87
N GLY A 31 10.67 7.65 -7.04
CA GLY A 31 10.04 7.90 -8.33
C GLY A 31 9.32 6.67 -8.88
N CYS A 32 8.68 6.83 -10.05
CA CYS A 32 8.01 5.73 -10.72
C CYS A 32 8.99 4.64 -11.17
N GLU A 33 10.22 5.00 -11.54
CA GLU A 33 11.25 4.03 -11.97
C GLU A 33 11.65 3.09 -10.82
N GLU A 34 11.89 3.64 -9.62
CA GLU A 34 12.25 2.87 -8.43
C GLU A 34 11.10 1.94 -8.02
N MET A 35 9.85 2.43 -8.10
CA MET A 35 8.65 1.64 -7.82
C MET A 35 8.45 0.50 -8.83
N ILE A 36 8.75 0.73 -10.11
CA ILE A 36 8.71 -0.30 -11.16
C ILE A 36 9.77 -1.37 -10.89
N LEU A 37 10.99 -0.98 -10.52
CA LEU A 37 12.04 -1.95 -10.19
C LEU A 37 11.67 -2.81 -8.97
N ALA A 38 11.09 -2.17 -7.95
CA ALA A 38 10.55 -2.89 -6.80
C ALA A 38 9.44 -3.86 -7.21
N ALA A 39 8.60 -3.55 -8.21
CA ALA A 39 7.58 -4.47 -8.71
C ALA A 39 8.17 -5.79 -9.26
N GLU A 40 9.28 -5.71 -9.99
CA GLU A 40 9.93 -6.91 -10.50
C GLU A 40 10.51 -7.74 -9.35
N MET A 41 11.06 -7.08 -8.32
CA MET A 41 11.48 -7.75 -7.09
C MET A 41 10.32 -8.46 -6.38
N MET A 42 9.17 -7.80 -6.25
CA MET A 42 7.95 -8.37 -5.64
C MET A 42 7.48 -9.63 -6.36
N ARG A 43 7.67 -9.69 -7.69
CA ARG A 43 7.25 -10.83 -8.53
C ARG A 43 8.16 -12.04 -8.42
N VAL A 44 9.47 -11.83 -8.31
CA VAL A 44 10.46 -12.93 -8.35
C VAL A 44 10.97 -13.34 -6.97
N ASN A 45 10.90 -12.46 -5.97
CA ASN A 45 11.38 -12.75 -4.62
C ASN A 45 10.34 -13.57 -3.84
N GLN A 46 10.68 -14.82 -3.60
CA GLN A 46 9.86 -15.81 -2.90
C GLN A 46 9.91 -15.70 -1.38
N ARG A 47 10.71 -14.77 -0.84
CA ARG A 47 10.96 -14.60 0.59
C ARG A 47 10.45 -13.26 1.12
N LEU A 48 10.14 -12.31 0.24
CA LEU A 48 9.74 -10.97 0.62
C LEU A 48 8.38 -11.00 1.30
N ALA A 49 8.40 -10.70 2.60
CA ALA A 49 7.24 -10.76 3.48
C ALA A 49 6.87 -9.39 4.06
N SER A 50 7.77 -8.41 4.00
CA SER A 50 7.55 -7.08 4.56
C SER A 50 8.08 -6.00 3.62
N VAL A 51 7.28 -4.99 3.34
CA VAL A 51 7.68 -3.80 2.58
C VAL A 51 7.27 -2.54 3.34
N CYS A 52 8.17 -1.58 3.46
CA CYS A 52 7.91 -0.25 4.02
C CYS A 52 8.32 0.81 2.98
N VAL A 53 7.38 1.67 2.60
CA VAL A 53 7.61 2.83 1.71
C VAL A 53 7.16 4.13 2.38
N ARG A 54 7.12 4.13 3.72
CA ARG A 54 6.66 5.25 4.54
C ARG A 54 7.35 6.57 4.16
N GLY A 55 6.61 7.67 4.15
CA GLY A 55 7.20 9.00 3.96
C GLY A 55 7.65 9.33 2.53
N ASN A 56 7.22 8.56 1.52
CA ASN A 56 7.41 8.91 0.12
C ASN A 56 6.13 9.51 -0.45
N ASP A 57 6.18 10.66 -1.14
CA ASP A 57 5.01 11.18 -1.83
C ASP A 57 4.69 10.36 -3.08
N LEU A 58 3.84 9.35 -2.93
CA LEU A 58 3.45 8.43 -3.99
C LEU A 58 2.42 9.02 -4.96
N THR A 59 1.98 10.24 -4.71
CA THR A 59 0.87 10.87 -5.44
C THR A 59 1.30 12.12 -6.21
N ARG A 60 2.52 12.60 -5.93
CA ARG A 60 3.05 13.86 -6.44
C ARG A 60 2.03 14.99 -6.32
N GLY A 61 1.38 15.09 -5.16
CA GLY A 61 0.29 16.06 -4.91
C GLY A 61 -1.07 15.73 -5.55
N GLY A 62 -1.36 14.46 -5.84
CA GLY A 62 -2.65 14.00 -6.35
C GLY A 62 -2.85 14.14 -7.87
N ALA A 63 -1.80 14.50 -8.61
CA ALA A 63 -1.84 14.62 -10.07
C ALA A 63 -1.63 13.27 -10.78
N ASP A 64 -1.00 12.30 -10.10
CA ASP A 64 -0.67 10.99 -10.64
C ASP A 64 -0.85 9.91 -9.57
N TRP A 65 -1.42 8.78 -9.97
CA TRP A 65 -1.66 7.63 -9.12
C TRP A 65 -0.85 6.41 -9.54
N GLN A 66 0.10 6.55 -10.46
CA GLN A 66 0.89 5.46 -11.03
C GLN A 66 1.60 4.63 -9.95
N ALA A 67 2.18 5.27 -8.93
CA ALA A 67 2.81 4.52 -7.83
C ALA A 67 1.79 3.69 -7.03
N CYS A 68 0.54 4.17 -6.89
CA CYS A 68 -0.54 3.41 -6.25
C CYS A 68 -1.00 2.22 -7.11
N GLU A 69 -1.04 2.37 -8.44
CA GLU A 69 -1.31 1.26 -9.37
C GLU A 69 -0.19 0.21 -9.30
N ILE A 70 1.06 0.65 -9.18
CA ILE A 70 2.21 -0.26 -9.00
C ILE A 70 2.07 -1.03 -7.69
N ILE A 71 1.70 -0.38 -6.58
CA ILE A 71 1.42 -1.05 -5.29
C ILE A 71 0.26 -2.04 -5.40
N ALA A 72 -0.80 -1.69 -6.14
CA ALA A 72 -1.89 -2.63 -6.39
C ALA A 72 -1.38 -3.88 -7.14
N GLY A 73 -0.50 -3.70 -8.12
CA GLY A 73 0.19 -4.79 -8.81
C GLY A 73 1.11 -5.60 -7.89
N TRP A 74 1.79 -4.97 -6.93
CA TRP A 74 2.57 -5.67 -5.92
C TRP A 74 1.70 -6.60 -5.08
N LEU A 75 0.55 -6.11 -4.62
CA LEU A 75 -0.40 -6.89 -3.83
C LEU A 75 -0.92 -8.09 -4.62
N ALA A 76 -1.26 -7.90 -5.89
CA ALA A 76 -1.72 -9.00 -6.75
C ALA A 76 -0.63 -10.06 -7.04
N GLY A 77 0.65 -9.67 -7.09
CA GLY A 77 1.75 -10.55 -7.46
C GLY A 77 2.52 -11.18 -6.29
N ALA A 78 2.61 -10.51 -5.15
CA ALA A 78 3.48 -10.88 -4.04
C ALA A 78 2.72 -11.66 -2.95
N TYR A 79 2.33 -12.90 -3.24
CA TYR A 79 1.54 -13.75 -2.33
C TYR A 79 2.20 -14.03 -0.97
N ASN A 80 3.51 -13.86 -0.84
CA ASN A 80 4.24 -14.01 0.43
C ASN A 80 4.22 -12.74 1.29
N LEU A 81 3.74 -11.61 0.77
CA LEU A 81 3.67 -10.36 1.51
C LEU A 81 2.71 -10.50 2.70
N ARG A 82 3.22 -10.20 3.90
CA ARG A 82 2.49 -10.23 5.18
C ARG A 82 2.39 -8.83 5.80
N THR A 83 3.32 -7.94 5.52
CA THR A 83 3.36 -6.60 6.10
C THR A 83 3.59 -5.54 5.02
N LEU A 84 2.72 -4.54 4.97
CA LEU A 84 2.86 -3.38 4.10
C LEU A 84 2.66 -2.09 4.91
N ASP A 85 3.66 -1.21 4.87
CA ASP A 85 3.60 0.11 5.49
C ASP A 85 3.66 1.22 4.43
N LEU A 86 2.52 1.92 4.29
CA LEU A 86 2.27 3.06 3.40
C LEU A 86 2.04 4.35 4.21
N THR A 87 2.46 4.42 5.46
CA THR A 87 2.22 5.59 6.32
C THR A 87 2.83 6.85 5.71
N ALA A 88 2.13 7.98 5.78
CA ALA A 88 2.60 9.28 5.30
C ALA A 88 3.06 9.26 3.82
N THR A 89 2.27 8.65 2.94
CA THR A 89 2.52 8.57 1.49
C THR A 89 1.55 9.39 0.63
N HIS A 90 0.73 10.24 1.27
CA HIS A 90 -0.21 11.18 0.64
C HIS A 90 -1.31 10.55 -0.21
N LEU A 91 -1.65 9.27 -0.01
CA LEU A 91 -2.58 8.50 -0.85
C LEU A 91 -3.93 9.17 -1.14
N GLY A 92 -4.50 9.93 -0.19
CA GLY A 92 -5.87 10.44 -0.31
C GLY A 92 -6.90 9.33 -0.63
N ASP A 93 -8.10 9.74 -1.04
CA ASP A 93 -9.13 8.77 -1.45
C ASP A 93 -8.78 8.07 -2.77
N GLY A 94 -8.21 8.79 -3.72
CA GLY A 94 -7.89 8.26 -5.06
C GLY A 94 -6.82 7.17 -5.06
N GLY A 95 -5.80 7.29 -4.20
CA GLY A 95 -4.78 6.28 -4.00
C GLY A 95 -5.30 5.11 -3.19
N ALA A 96 -6.07 5.38 -2.12
CA ALA A 96 -6.70 4.34 -1.30
C ALA A 96 -7.59 3.40 -2.13
N VAL A 97 -8.40 3.93 -3.06
CA VAL A 97 -9.24 3.13 -3.97
C VAL A 97 -8.41 2.18 -4.85
N ARG A 98 -7.23 2.60 -5.30
CA ARG A 98 -6.36 1.76 -6.13
C ARG A 98 -5.69 0.67 -5.32
N VAL A 99 -5.15 1.03 -4.15
CA VAL A 99 -4.60 0.06 -3.21
C VAL A 99 -5.66 -0.97 -2.83
N ALA A 100 -6.91 -0.54 -2.58
CA ALA A 100 -8.03 -1.43 -2.30
C ALA A 100 -8.27 -2.50 -3.38
N ARG A 101 -8.11 -2.16 -4.66
CA ARG A 101 -8.24 -3.14 -5.75
C ARG A 101 -7.17 -4.22 -5.68
N GLY A 102 -5.92 -3.85 -5.37
CA GLY A 102 -4.86 -4.84 -5.16
C GLY A 102 -5.08 -5.68 -3.90
N LEU A 103 -5.61 -5.07 -2.84
CA LEU A 103 -5.96 -5.76 -1.60
C LEU A 103 -7.04 -6.84 -1.84
N ALA A 104 -8.03 -6.58 -2.69
CA ALA A 104 -9.07 -7.55 -3.02
C ALA A 104 -8.52 -8.85 -3.66
N GLU A 105 -7.37 -8.77 -4.33
CA GLU A 105 -6.70 -9.91 -4.97
C GLU A 105 -5.69 -10.61 -4.04
N HIS A 106 -5.43 -10.05 -2.85
CA HIS A 106 -4.39 -10.56 -1.94
C HIS A 106 -4.98 -11.07 -0.63
N ALA A 107 -4.94 -12.38 -0.41
CA ALA A 107 -5.54 -13.00 0.78
C ALA A 107 -4.59 -13.08 2.00
N GLY A 108 -3.30 -12.75 1.83
CA GLY A 108 -2.25 -13.12 2.78
C GLY A 108 -1.76 -12.02 3.71
N LEU A 109 -2.24 -10.77 3.59
CA LEU A 109 -1.70 -9.67 4.40
C LEU A 109 -2.13 -9.80 5.86
N GLU A 110 -1.21 -9.52 6.77
CA GLU A 110 -1.44 -9.60 8.22
C GLU A 110 -1.37 -8.23 8.90
N VAL A 111 -0.58 -7.32 8.33
CA VAL A 111 -0.37 -5.97 8.84
C VAL A 111 -0.40 -4.97 7.68
N LEU A 112 -1.30 -4.00 7.77
CA LEU A 112 -1.43 -2.90 6.82
C LEU A 112 -1.44 -1.57 7.58
N MET A 113 -0.44 -0.74 7.33
CA MET A 113 -0.31 0.59 7.93
C MET A 113 -0.53 1.66 6.86
N MET A 114 -1.53 2.53 7.06
CA MET A 114 -1.91 3.60 6.14
C MET A 114 -2.19 4.90 6.88
N GLY A 115 -1.50 5.14 8.00
CA GLY A 115 -1.65 6.39 8.76
C GLY A 115 -1.20 7.62 8.00
N ASP A 116 -1.70 8.80 8.40
CA ASP A 116 -1.28 10.11 7.88
C ASP A 116 -1.33 10.25 6.35
N ASN A 117 -2.33 9.66 5.69
CA ASN A 117 -2.44 9.61 4.23
C ASN A 117 -3.49 10.55 3.63
N ARG A 118 -4.17 11.37 4.45
CA ARG A 118 -5.31 12.22 4.02
C ARG A 118 -6.47 11.41 3.41
N ILE A 119 -6.64 10.16 3.84
CA ILE A 119 -7.73 9.28 3.41
C ILE A 119 -9.03 9.74 4.08
N GLY A 120 -10.04 10.04 3.28
CA GLY A 120 -11.39 10.35 3.72
C GLY A 120 -12.28 9.11 3.78
N SER A 121 -13.57 9.34 4.00
CA SER A 121 -14.54 8.26 4.20
C SER A 121 -14.75 7.41 2.94
N ALA A 122 -14.59 7.99 1.74
CA ALA A 122 -14.71 7.26 0.48
C ALA A 122 -13.54 6.29 0.29
N GLY A 123 -12.30 6.72 0.54
CA GLY A 123 -11.13 5.85 0.49
C GLY A 123 -11.19 4.76 1.56
N ALA A 124 -11.62 5.09 2.78
CA ALA A 124 -11.78 4.12 3.84
C ALA A 124 -12.85 3.05 3.54
N ALA A 125 -13.97 3.44 2.92
CA ALA A 125 -14.99 2.48 2.46
C ALA A 125 -14.42 1.50 1.42
N ALA A 126 -13.70 2.01 0.41
CA ALA A 126 -13.05 1.17 -0.59
C ALA A 126 -12.02 0.21 0.04
N LEU A 127 -11.20 0.70 0.97
CA LEU A 127 -10.25 -0.13 1.71
C LEU A 127 -10.95 -1.23 2.51
N SER A 128 -12.07 -0.92 3.16
CA SER A 128 -12.88 -1.90 3.90
C SER A 128 -13.41 -3.01 2.99
N GLU A 129 -13.82 -2.68 1.77
CA GLU A 129 -14.23 -3.68 0.77
C GLU A 129 -13.03 -4.54 0.35
N GLY A 130 -11.89 -3.92 0.04
CA GLY A 130 -10.68 -4.62 -0.41
C GLY A 130 -10.11 -5.59 0.62
N ILE A 131 -10.15 -5.26 1.91
CA ILE A 131 -9.69 -6.18 2.98
C ILE A 131 -10.75 -7.20 3.40
N GLY A 132 -11.99 -7.08 2.93
CA GLY A 132 -13.12 -7.87 3.42
C GLY A 132 -12.94 -9.38 3.30
N MET A 133 -12.11 -9.84 2.34
CA MET A 133 -11.82 -11.25 2.12
C MET A 133 -10.55 -11.75 2.83
N MET A 134 -9.80 -10.88 3.52
CA MET A 134 -8.57 -11.26 4.22
C MET A 134 -8.87 -11.83 5.61
N SER A 135 -8.72 -13.14 5.76
CA SER A 135 -8.91 -13.83 7.04
C SER A 135 -7.72 -13.68 8.01
N GLY A 136 -6.54 -13.32 7.49
CA GLY A 136 -5.29 -13.23 8.24
C GLY A 136 -4.93 -11.83 8.75
N LEU A 137 -5.72 -10.80 8.44
CA LEU A 137 -5.41 -9.42 8.78
C LEU A 137 -5.59 -9.20 10.29
N ARG A 138 -4.50 -8.88 10.99
CA ARG A 138 -4.47 -8.68 12.46
C ARG A 138 -4.26 -7.23 12.86
N CYS A 139 -3.73 -6.41 11.96
CA CYS A 139 -3.51 -4.99 12.17
C CYS A 139 -3.87 -4.22 10.91
N PHE A 140 -4.83 -3.31 11.05
CA PHE A 140 -5.19 -2.34 10.03
C PHE A 140 -5.23 -0.95 10.66
N ASP A 141 -4.27 -0.10 10.30
CA ASP A 141 -4.08 1.21 10.91
C ASP A 141 -4.35 2.35 9.91
N LEU A 142 -5.29 3.23 10.28
CA LEU A 142 -5.68 4.44 9.56
C LEU A 142 -5.53 5.71 10.42
N HIS A 143 -4.71 5.71 11.47
CA HIS A 143 -4.54 6.89 12.33
C HIS A 143 -4.15 8.15 11.53
N GLY A 144 -4.53 9.33 12.02
CA GLY A 144 -4.16 10.60 11.37
C GLY A 144 -4.84 10.84 10.00
N ASN A 145 -5.78 10.00 9.59
CA ASN A 145 -6.60 10.23 8.41
C ASN A 145 -7.90 10.99 8.78
N PRO A 146 -8.36 11.93 7.93
CA PRO A 146 -9.57 12.73 8.15
C PRO A 146 -10.86 11.93 7.90
N LEU A 147 -11.04 10.82 8.63
CA LEU A 147 -12.23 10.00 8.55
C LEU A 147 -13.41 10.76 9.17
N THR A 148 -14.32 11.24 8.33
CA THR A 148 -15.58 11.81 8.82
C THR A 148 -16.61 10.69 8.95
N LEU A 149 -17.38 10.71 10.04
CA LEU A 149 -18.55 9.86 10.15
C LEU A 149 -19.53 10.28 9.05
N VAL A 150 -19.63 9.46 8.00
CA VAL A 150 -20.78 9.53 7.11
C VAL A 150 -21.94 9.04 7.96
N ARG A 151 -22.69 9.97 8.55
CA ARG A 151 -23.98 9.61 9.12
C ARG A 151 -24.78 9.00 7.97
N PRO A 152 -25.36 7.79 8.14
CA PRO A 152 -26.31 7.29 7.17
C PRO A 152 -27.31 8.42 6.93
N ARG A 153 -27.56 8.76 5.66
CA ARG A 153 -28.68 9.65 5.33
C ARG A 153 -29.91 8.97 5.91
N ASP A 154 -30.42 9.48 7.03
CA ASP A 154 -31.72 9.07 7.53
C ASP A 154 -32.74 9.83 6.68
N PRO A 155 -33.44 9.14 5.76
CA PRO A 155 -34.44 9.81 4.92
C PRO A 155 -35.61 10.39 5.71
N ASN A 156 -35.70 10.12 7.03
CA ASN A 156 -36.77 10.60 7.90
C ASN A 156 -36.41 11.85 8.73
N TYR A 157 -35.22 12.46 8.56
CA TYR A 157 -34.80 13.62 9.38
C TYR A 157 -34.91 14.97 8.67
N ASP A 158 -35.22 15.01 7.36
CA ASP A 158 -35.37 16.25 6.59
C ASP A 158 -36.82 16.80 6.60
N SER A 159 -37.55 16.61 7.71
CA SER A 159 -38.92 17.12 7.87
C SER A 159 -39.13 17.88 9.18
N GLU A 160 -38.45 19.02 9.36
CA GLU A 160 -38.89 20.12 10.23
C GLU A 160 -38.52 21.49 9.62
#